data_AF-A0A535WY92-F1
#
_entry.id   AF-A0A535WY92-F1
#
_cell.length_a   1.000
_cell.length_b   1.000
_cell.length_c   1.000
_cell.angle_alpha   90.00
_cell.angle_beta   90.00
_cell.angle_gamma   90.00
#
_symmetry.space_group_name_H-M   'P 1'
#
loop_
_entity.id
_entity.type
_entity.pdbx_description
1 polymer ?
#
loop_
_entity_poly.entity_id
_entity_poly.type
_entity_poly.pdbx_seq_one_letter_code
_entity_poly.pdbx_strand_id
1 'polypeptide(L)'
;MRAPLMYTAPPFVTPGMGTLTLTLMPNNLTLCTTIAGKPGLLRGATFMATFNVTVPAMQPTPVGPIPDPVVVKPCTAQFITTTINAMSS
;
A
#
# COMPACT_ATOMS: atom_id res chain seq x y z
N MET A 1 -3.42 2.26 -14.14
CA MET A 1 -3.80 1.42 -12.98
C MET A 1 -2.60 0.57 -12.62
N ARG A 2 -2.24 0.48 -11.33
CA ARG A 2 -1.00 -0.19 -10.90
C ARG A 2 -1.25 -1.70 -10.86
N ALA A 3 -0.27 -2.48 -11.34
CA ALA A 3 -0.35 -3.94 -11.42
C ALA A 3 -0.63 -4.58 -10.04
N PRO A 4 -1.31 -5.74 -9.98
CA PRO A 4 -1.50 -6.48 -8.73
C PRO A 4 -0.14 -6.77 -8.09
N LEU A 5 -0.06 -6.49 -6.80
CA LEU A 5 1.14 -6.67 -6.00
C LEU A 5 1.12 -8.07 -5.39
N MET A 6 2.28 -8.74 -5.44
CA MET A 6 2.47 -10.00 -4.75
C MET A 6 2.64 -9.78 -3.25
N TYR A 7 2.13 -10.70 -2.44
CA TYR A 7 2.34 -10.70 -1.00
C TYR A 7 2.56 -12.11 -0.46
N THR A 8 3.33 -12.18 0.63
CA THR A 8 3.46 -13.35 1.49
C THR A 8 3.23 -12.90 2.92
N ALA A 9 2.78 -13.82 3.77
CA ALA A 9 2.60 -13.56 5.19
C ALA A 9 2.90 -14.87 5.92
N PRO A 10 3.88 -14.96 6.82
CA PRO A 10 4.14 -16.20 7.54
C PRO A 10 2.87 -16.70 8.23
N PRO A 11 2.47 -17.98 8.07
CA PRO A 11 3.16 -19.12 7.42
C PRO A 11 2.91 -19.33 5.90
N PHE A 12 2.12 -18.46 5.25
CA PHE A 12 1.79 -18.48 3.83
C PHE A 12 2.96 -17.99 2.95
N VAL A 13 3.81 -18.92 2.53
CA VAL A 13 5.02 -18.64 1.73
C VAL A 13 4.80 -18.67 0.22
N THR A 14 3.72 -19.28 -0.27
CA THR A 14 3.36 -19.23 -1.69
C THR A 14 2.69 -17.89 -1.98
N PRO A 15 3.25 -17.05 -2.88
CA PRO A 15 2.77 -15.70 -3.09
C PRO A 15 1.31 -15.63 -3.55
N GLY A 16 0.52 -14.80 -2.85
CA GLY A 16 -0.79 -14.35 -3.32
C GLY A 16 -0.67 -13.04 -4.11
N MET A 17 -1.81 -12.56 -4.61
CA MET A 17 -1.91 -11.26 -5.30
C MET A 17 -2.96 -10.39 -4.63
N GLY A 18 -2.76 -9.08 -4.70
CA GLY A 18 -3.75 -8.11 -4.27
C GLY A 18 -3.50 -6.71 -4.78
N THR A 19 -4.42 -5.81 -4.43
CA THR A 19 -4.38 -4.41 -4.83
C THR A 19 -4.20 -3.54 -3.60
N LEU A 20 -3.21 -2.65 -3.65
CA LEU A 20 -2.99 -1.64 -2.62
C LEU A 20 -3.86 -0.42 -2.90
N THR A 21 -4.81 -0.16 -2.00
CA THR A 21 -5.65 1.04 -2.01
C THR A 21 -5.16 2.00 -0.93
N LEU A 22 -4.86 3.23 -1.35
CA LEU A 22 -4.34 4.28 -0.49
C LEU A 22 -5.49 5.22 -0.12
N THR A 23 -5.70 5.47 1.18
CA THR A 23 -6.63 6.49 1.62
C THR A 23 -5.83 7.74 1.96
N LEU A 24 -5.85 8.72 1.06
CA LEU A 24 -5.18 10.00 1.26
C LEU A 24 -5.91 10.79 2.34
N MET A 25 -5.26 10.99 3.48
CA MET A 25 -5.75 11.94 4.48
C MET A 25 -5.40 13.37 4.06
N PRO A 26 -6.19 14.39 4.44
CA PRO A 26 -5.99 15.79 4.02
C PRO A 26 -4.60 16.36 4.33
N ASN A 27 -3.93 15.83 5.35
CA ASN A 27 -2.57 16.20 5.76
C ASN A 27 -1.45 15.65 4.85
N ASN A 28 -1.76 14.77 3.90
CA ASN A 28 -0.79 14.22 2.92
C ASN A 28 -0.88 14.92 1.55
N LEU A 29 -1.76 15.91 1.43
CA LEU A 29 -1.93 16.74 0.24
C LEU A 29 -1.40 18.13 0.53
N THR A 30 -0.69 18.74 -0.43
CA THR A 30 -0.41 20.18 -0.37
C THR A 30 -1.73 20.95 -0.45
N LEU A 31 -1.97 21.86 0.50
CA LEU A 31 -3.16 22.71 0.51
C LEU A 31 -3.10 23.83 -0.55
N CYS A 32 -1.89 24.23 -0.97
CA CYS A 32 -1.67 25.39 -1.85
C CYS A 32 -0.92 25.07 -3.15
N THR A 33 -0.07 24.05 -3.19
CA THR A 33 0.87 23.84 -4.32
C THR A 33 0.38 22.73 -5.25
N THR A 34 0.03 23.06 -6.49
CA THR A 34 -0.31 22.06 -7.51
C THR A 34 0.95 21.62 -8.28
N ILE A 35 1.25 20.33 -8.30
CA ILE A 35 2.24 19.75 -9.22
C ILE A 35 1.48 19.20 -10.43
N ALA A 36 1.76 19.75 -11.61
CA ALA A 36 1.08 19.40 -12.87
C ALA A 36 -0.47 19.50 -12.80
N GLY A 37 -0.99 20.54 -12.11
CA GLY A 37 -2.44 20.81 -12.01
C GLY A 37 -3.19 19.94 -11.00
N LYS A 38 -2.49 19.14 -10.18
CA LYS A 38 -3.07 18.36 -9.07
C LYS A 38 -2.37 18.70 -7.76
N PRO A 39 -3.05 18.62 -6.60
CA PRO A 39 -2.39 18.80 -5.31
C PRO A 39 -1.17 17.90 -5.20
N GLY A 40 -0.01 18.49 -4.94
CA GLY A 40 1.24 17.78 -4.72
C GLY A 40 1.15 16.86 -3.49
N LEU A 41 1.87 15.74 -3.56
CA LEU A 41 1.96 14.79 -2.46
C LEU A 41 3.12 15.20 -1.54
N LEU A 42 2.83 15.52 -0.29
CA LEU A 42 3.85 15.83 0.73
C LEU A 42 4.33 14.54 1.38
N ARG A 43 5.59 14.50 1.83
CA ARG A 43 6.16 13.37 2.62
C ARG A 43 5.20 12.97 3.76
N GLY A 44 4.55 13.97 4.37
CA GLY A 44 3.43 13.81 5.28
C GLY A 44 3.72 12.90 6.49
N ALA A 45 2.70 12.68 7.31
CA ALA A 45 2.70 11.58 8.26
C ALA A 45 2.50 10.25 7.53
N THR A 46 2.73 9.12 8.20
CA THR A 46 2.26 7.83 7.66
C THR A 46 0.74 7.88 7.48
N PHE A 47 0.25 7.31 6.38
CA PHE A 47 -1.17 7.28 6.08
C PHE A 47 -1.68 5.87 5.89
N MET A 48 -2.98 5.72 6.15
CA MET A 48 -3.66 4.43 6.12
C MET A 48 -3.75 3.92 4.68
N ALA A 49 -3.25 2.72 4.49
CA ALA A 49 -3.36 1.96 3.27
C ALA A 49 -4.06 0.62 3.56
N THR A 50 -4.72 0.09 2.56
CA THR A 50 -5.40 -1.20 2.66
C THR A 50 -4.96 -2.06 1.50
N PHE A 51 -4.48 -3.26 1.81
CA PHE A 51 -4.16 -4.26 0.82
C PHE A 51 -5.35 -5.20 0.68
N ASN A 52 -6.04 -5.12 -0.46
CA ASN A 52 -7.17 -5.97 -0.80
C ASN A 52 -6.64 -7.18 -1.56
N VAL A 53 -6.74 -8.35 -0.94
CA VAL A 53 -6.31 -9.62 -1.52
C VAL A 53 -7.29 -10.02 -2.62
N THR A 54 -6.76 -10.30 -3.81
CA THR A 54 -7.53 -10.85 -4.94
C THR A 54 -7.26 -12.34 -5.12
N VAL A 55 -6.03 -12.79 -4.83
CA VAL A 55 -5.63 -14.20 -4.77
C VAL A 55 -4.91 -14.44 -3.44
N PRO A 56 -5.44 -15.30 -2.55
CA PRO A 56 -4.83 -15.52 -1.24
C PRO A 56 -3.45 -16.19 -1.36
N ALA A 57 -2.52 -15.79 -0.48
CA ALA A 57 -1.27 -16.49 -0.28
C ALA A 57 -1.55 -17.89 0.28
N MET A 58 -0.73 -18.89 -0.09
CA MET A 58 -0.93 -20.27 0.33
C MET A 58 0.17 -20.75 1.27
N GLN A 59 -0.20 -21.55 2.27
CA GLN A 59 0.70 -22.29 3.12
C GLN A 59 0.83 -23.72 2.56
N PRO A 60 2.03 -24.16 2.17
CA PRO A 60 2.27 -25.55 1.81
C PRO A 60 2.12 -26.42 3.07
N THR A 61 1.21 -27.39 3.06
CA THR A 61 1.13 -28.43 4.09
C THR A 61 1.17 -29.81 3.46
N PRO A 62 1.55 -30.87 4.20
CA PRO A 62 1.55 -32.23 3.69
C PRO A 62 0.18 -32.72 3.18
N VAL A 63 -0.91 -32.12 3.65
CA VAL A 63 -2.29 -32.48 3.31
C VAL A 63 -2.84 -31.61 2.16
N GLY A 64 -2.12 -30.56 1.77
CA GLY A 64 -2.48 -29.66 0.67
C GLY A 64 -2.24 -28.17 0.98
N PRO A 65 -2.40 -27.26 0.00
CA PRO A 65 -2.25 -25.82 0.22
C PRO A 65 -3.41 -25.26 1.07
N ILE A 66 -3.10 -24.51 2.11
CA ILE A 66 -4.09 -23.78 2.92
C ILE A 66 -4.04 -22.28 2.56
N PRO A 67 -5.14 -21.66 2.11
CA PRO A 67 -5.16 -20.23 1.78
C PRO A 67 -5.19 -19.34 3.03
N ASP A 68 -4.58 -18.15 2.92
CA ASP A 68 -4.69 -17.08 3.91
C ASP A 68 -6.16 -16.59 4.00
N PRO A 69 -6.81 -16.68 5.18
CA PRO A 69 -8.20 -16.23 5.34
C PRO A 69 -8.34 -14.71 5.35
N VAL A 70 -7.24 -13.96 5.47
CA VAL A 70 -7.29 -12.50 5.62
C VAL A 70 -7.34 -11.82 4.25
N VAL A 71 -8.55 -11.42 3.84
CA VAL A 71 -8.81 -10.78 2.54
C VAL A 71 -8.48 -9.28 2.49
N VAL A 72 -8.43 -8.61 3.64
CA VAL A 72 -8.05 -7.18 3.74
C VAL A 72 -6.98 -7.05 4.81
N LYS A 73 -5.80 -6.59 4.42
CA LYS A 73 -4.70 -6.33 5.34
C LYS A 73 -4.52 -4.82 5.52
N PRO A 74 -4.67 -4.27 6.73
CA PRO A 74 -4.32 -2.88 6.98
C PRO A 74 -2.81 -2.71 6.90
N CYS A 75 -2.36 -1.67 6.22
CA CYS A 75 -0.95 -1.29 6.17
C CYS A 75 -0.81 0.23 6.25
N THR A 76 0.40 0.69 6.50
CA THR A 76 0.73 2.12 6.46
C THR A 76 1.61 2.39 5.26
N ALA A 77 1.41 3.54 4.63
CA ALA A 77 2.24 4.03 3.54
C ALA A 77 2.83 5.40 3.93
N GLN A 78 3.99 5.71 3.36
CA GLN A 78 4.64 7.02 3.48
C GLN A 78 5.20 7.41 2.12
N PHE A 79 5.12 8.69 1.77
CA PHE A 79 5.78 9.21 0.58
C PHE A 79 7.28 9.38 0.85
N ILE A 80 8.14 8.81 0.02
CA ILE A 80 9.58 9.07 0.07
C ILE A 80 9.86 10.24 -0.89
N THR A 81 10.15 11.43 -0.35
CA THR A 81 10.55 12.56 -1.20
C THR A 81 12.02 12.44 -1.56
N THR A 82 12.34 12.58 -2.84
CA THR A 82 13.71 12.55 -3.38
C THR A 82 14.41 13.91 -3.27
N THR A 83 13.69 14.96 -2.87
CA THR A 83 14.21 16.32 -2.67
C THR A 83 14.02 16.74 -1.21
N ILE A 84 15.12 17.11 -0.54
CA ILE A 84 15.12 17.53 0.88
C ILE A 84 14.89 19.04 1.09
N ASN A 85 14.93 19.84 0.02
CA ASN A 85 14.84 21.31 0.08
C ASN A 85 13.47 21.89 -0.32
N ALA A 86 12.51 21.04 -0.70
CA ALA A 86 11.17 21.48 -1.08
C ALA A 86 10.23 21.43 0.14
N MET A 87 10.45 22.34 1.08
CA MET A 87 9.48 22.62 2.14
C MET A 87 8.43 23.57 1.56
N SER A 88 7.16 23.17 1.46
CA SER A 88 6.10 24.14 1.16
C SER A 88 5.77 24.89 2.45
N SER A 89 6.10 26.18 2.48
CA SER A 89 5.65 27.15 3.48
C SER A 89 4.16 27.40 3.39
#